data_AF-C7ZMB5-F1
#
_entry.id   AF-C7ZMB5-F1
#
_cell.length_a   1.000
_cell.length_b   1.000
_cell.length_c   1.000
_cell.angle_alpha   90.00
_cell.angle_beta   90.00
_cell.angle_gamma   90.00
#
_symmetry.space_group_name_H-M   'P 1'
#
loop_
_entity.id
_entity.type
_entity.pdbx_description
1 polymer ?
#
loop_
_entity_poly.entity_id
_entity_poly.type
_entity_poly.pdbx_seq_one_letter_code
_entity_poly.pdbx_strand_id
1 'polypeptide(L)' 'MKSERQRDEIAKRENTIAFEMEGAAVWETFPCLVIKGACDYADSRKTKSFQRYAAATAAACTRAFLDSLVSSER' A
#
# COMPACT_ATOMS: atom_id res chain seq x y z
N MET A 1 -7.15 0.62 -11.00
CA MET A 1 -7.79 1.19 -12.21
C MET A 1 -7.40 0.34 -13.42
N LYS A 2 -7.97 0.58 -14.60
CA LYS A 2 -7.64 -0.15 -15.86
C LYS A 2 -7.13 0.79 -16.96
N SER A 3 -6.62 1.96 -16.59
CA SER A 3 -6.11 2.98 -17.51
C SER A 3 -4.89 3.67 -16.92
N GLU A 4 -3.78 3.61 -17.64
CA GLU A 4 -2.53 4.30 -17.32
C GLU A 4 -2.76 5.82 -17.29
N ARG A 5 -3.48 6.34 -18.29
CA ARG A 5 -3.76 7.77 -18.43
C ARG A 5 -4.50 8.31 -17.20
N GLN A 6 -5.59 7.66 -16.79
CA GLN A 6 -6.34 8.09 -15.61
C GLN A 6 -5.48 7.97 -14.34
N ARG A 7 -4.67 6.92 -14.24
CA ARG A 7 -3.77 6.69 -13.09
C ARG A 7 -2.75 7.81 -12.97
N ASP A 8 -2.10 8.17 -14.08
CA ASP A 8 -1.10 9.24 -14.12
C ASP A 8 -1.72 10.62 -13.87
N GLU A 9 -2.92 10.89 -14.40
CA GLU A 9 -3.63 12.16 -14.17
C GLU A 9 -3.99 12.35 -12.71
N ILE A 10 -4.52 11.31 -12.05
CA ILE A 10 -4.84 11.38 -10.61
C ILE A 10 -3.55 11.49 -9.79
N ALA A 11 -2.53 10.68 -10.10
CA ALA A 11 -1.26 10.72 -9.39
C ALA A 11 -0.61 12.11 -9.43
N LYS A 12 -0.62 12.78 -10.59
CA LYS A 12 -0.11 14.15 -10.74
C LYS A 12 -0.98 15.17 -10.01
N ARG A 13 -2.30 15.09 -10.14
CA ARG A 13 -3.23 16.08 -9.57
C ARG A 13 -3.28 16.03 -8.05
N GLU A 14 -3.30 14.82 -7.48
CA GLU A 14 -3.45 14.59 -6.04
C GLU A 14 -2.10 14.34 -5.34
N ASN A 15 -0.98 14.43 -6.07
CA ASN A 15 0.36 14.08 -5.60
C ASN A 15 0.41 12.68 -4.92
N THR A 16 -0.35 11.73 -5.47
CA THR A 16 -0.54 10.38 -4.91
C THR A 16 0.50 9.40 -5.46
N ILE A 17 1.08 8.59 -4.57
CA ILE A 17 2.13 7.62 -4.92
C ILE A 17 1.62 6.17 -5.07
N ALA A 18 0.40 5.86 -4.61
CA ALA A 18 -0.18 4.51 -4.66
C ALA A 18 -1.71 4.53 -4.67
N PHE A 19 -2.32 3.48 -5.21
CA PHE A 19 -3.78 3.32 -5.27
C PHE A 19 -4.20 2.02 -4.57
N GLU A 20 -5.27 2.07 -3.80
CA GLU A 20 -5.76 0.98 -2.94
C GLU A 20 -7.24 1.19 -2.61
N MET A 21 -7.89 0.30 -1.83
CA MET A 21 -9.35 0.37 -1.61
C MET A 21 -9.79 0.34 -0.13
N GLU A 22 -8.95 -0.10 0.80
CA GLU A 22 -9.36 -0.44 2.17
C GLU A 22 -8.77 0.50 3.24
N GLY A 23 -7.57 1.02 3.01
CA GLY A 23 -6.76 1.79 3.95
C GLY A 23 -7.41 3.12 4.32
N ALA A 24 -8.00 3.82 3.35
CA ALA A 24 -8.73 5.06 3.62
C ALA A 24 -9.86 4.87 4.66
N ALA A 25 -10.65 3.80 4.53
CA ALA A 25 -11.74 3.53 5.47
C ALA A 25 -11.23 3.19 6.88
N VAL A 26 -10.13 2.45 6.97
CA VAL A 26 -9.51 2.09 8.25
C VAL A 26 -8.93 3.33 8.95
N TRP A 27 -8.25 4.20 8.20
CA TRP A 27 -7.65 5.43 8.71
C TRP A 27 -8.66 6.39 9.33
N GLU A 28 -9.83 6.54 8.71
CA GLU A 28 -10.91 7.40 9.22
C GLU A 28 -11.55 6.84 10.52
N THR A 29 -11.39 5.54 10.81
CA THR A 29 -12.07 4.89 11.93
C THR A 29 -11.24 4.88 13.21
N PHE A 30 -9.91 4.71 13.13
CA PHE A 30 -9.04 4.71 14.30
C PHE A 30 -7.59 5.08 13.95
N PRO A 31 -6.80 5.59 14.91
CA PRO A 31 -5.39 5.89 14.71
C PRO A 31 -4.64 4.64 14.23
N CYS A 32 -4.11 4.69 13.02
CA CYS A 32 -3.40 3.56 12.44
C CYS A 32 -2.25 4.01 11.55
N LEU A 33 -1.30 3.09 11.34
CA LEU A 33 -0.27 3.19 10.32
C LEU A 33 -0.56 2.14 9.25
N VAL A 34 -0.61 2.57 7.99
CA VAL A 34 -0.92 1.70 6.86
C VAL A 34 0.38 1.27 6.17
N ILE A 35 0.70 -0.03 6.22
CA ILE A 35 1.85 -0.63 5.53
C ILE A 35 1.34 -1.49 4.37
N LYS A 36 1.81 -1.20 3.15
CA LYS A 36 1.33 -1.84 1.90
C LYS A 36 2.49 -2.31 1.03
N GLY A 37 2.29 -3.44 0.36
CA GLY A 37 3.16 -3.91 -0.71
C GLY A 37 2.55 -3.61 -2.09
N ALA A 38 3.36 -3.13 -3.03
CA ALA A 38 2.91 -2.94 -4.41
C ALA A 38 2.70 -4.29 -5.11
N CYS A 39 1.50 -4.54 -5.64
CA CYS A 39 1.15 -5.78 -6.33
C CYS A 39 0.79 -5.60 -7.81
N ASP A 40 0.59 -4.36 -8.26
CA ASP A 40 0.38 -3.99 -9.65
C ASP A 40 0.62 -2.48 -9.84
N TYR A 41 0.53 -2.00 -11.07
CA TYR A 41 0.75 -0.59 -11.43
C TYR A 41 -0.55 0.23 -11.53
N ALA A 42 -1.69 -0.34 -11.13
CA ALA A 42 -3.02 0.25 -11.26
C ALA A 42 -3.39 0.67 -12.71
N ASP A 43 -2.82 0.00 -13.70
CA ASP A 43 -3.02 0.24 -15.12
C ASP A 43 -3.85 -0.87 -15.82
N SER A 44 -3.95 -0.84 -17.14
CA SER A 44 -4.71 -1.84 -17.91
C SER A 44 -4.12 -3.25 -17.80
N ARG A 45 -2.85 -3.37 -17.39
CA ARG A 45 -2.07 -4.61 -17.29
C ARG A 45 -2.07 -5.17 -15.86
N LYS A 46 -2.96 -4.68 -14.98
CA LYS A 46 -3.15 -5.20 -13.63
C LYS A 46 -3.31 -6.73 -13.64
N THR A 47 -2.48 -7.39 -12.83
CA THR A 47 -2.50 -8.84 -12.60
C THR A 47 -2.63 -9.14 -11.12
N LYS A 48 -3.13 -10.32 -10.77
CA LYS A 48 -3.20 -10.80 -9.38
C LYS A 48 -1.98 -11.64 -8.97
N SER A 49 -1.05 -11.92 -9.89
CA SER A 49 0.08 -12.83 -9.64
C SER A 49 0.99 -12.38 -8.50
N PHE A 50 1.21 -11.07 -8.36
CA PHE A 50 2.10 -10.52 -7.33
C PHE A 50 1.42 -10.27 -5.98
N GLN A 51 0.11 -10.48 -5.85
CA GLN A 51 -0.60 -10.19 -4.59
C GLN A 51 -0.05 -10.98 -3.41
N ARG A 52 0.27 -12.26 -3.59
CA ARG A 52 0.86 -13.10 -2.53
C ARG A 52 2.23 -12.59 -2.09
N TYR A 53 3.08 -12.24 -3.05
CA TYR A 53 4.40 -11.68 -2.77
C TYR A 53 4.30 -10.34 -2.04
N ALA A 54 3.52 -9.40 -2.60
CA ALA A 54 3.31 -8.09 -2.01
C ALA A 54 2.74 -8.16 -0.59
N ALA A 55 1.78 -9.05 -0.34
CA ALA A 55 1.21 -9.29 0.98
C ALA A 55 2.26 -9.84 1.97
N ALA A 56 3.06 -10.82 1.55
CA ALA A 56 4.13 -11.38 2.38
C ALA A 56 5.20 -10.33 2.70
N THR A 57 5.61 -9.51 1.73
CA THR A 57 6.56 -8.41 1.94
C THR A 57 6.00 -7.36 2.90
N ALA A 58 4.73 -6.96 2.74
CA ALA A 58 4.10 -6.02 3.65
C ALA A 58 4.05 -6.57 5.08
N ALA A 59 3.65 -7.84 5.26
CA ALA A 59 3.61 -8.48 6.57
C ALA A 59 5.00 -8.59 7.22
N ALA A 60 6.02 -8.96 6.44
CA ALA A 60 7.40 -9.02 6.92
C ALA A 60 7.93 -7.64 7.33
N CYS A 61 7.64 -6.60 6.54
CA CYS A 61 7.98 -5.22 6.85
C CYS A 61 7.27 -4.74 8.14
N THR A 62 5.97 -5.02 8.28
CA THR A 62 5.21 -4.72 9.50
C THR A 62 5.83 -5.39 10.72
N ARG A 63 6.22 -6.67 10.62
CA ARG A 63 6.88 -7.37 11.74
C ARG A 63 8.19 -6.69 12.13
N ALA A 64 9.06 -6.41 11.15
CA ALA A 64 10.33 -5.74 11.41
C ALA A 64 10.14 -4.34 12.02
N PHE A 65 9.12 -3.61 11.56
CA PHE A 65 8.75 -2.32 12.13
C PHE A 65 8.33 -2.45 13.60
N LEU A 66 7.44 -3.40 13.93
CA LEU A 66 7.03 -3.64 15.31
C LEU A 66 8.20 -4.04 16.21
N ASP A 67 9.08 -4.93 15.74
CA ASP A 67 10.29 -5.33 16.47
C ASP A 67 11.21 -4.12 16.75
N SER A 68 11.32 -3.17 15.81
CA SER A 68 12.09 -1.94 15.98
C SER A 68 11.52 -0.99 17.02
N LEU A 69 10.19 -0.93 17.15
CA LEU A 69 9.52 -0.09 18.16
C LEU A 69 9.77 -0.63 19.57
N VAL A 70 9.60 -1.94 19.77
CA VAL A 70 9.82 -2.60 21.06
C VAL A 70 11.30 -2.54 21.49
N SER A 71 12.21 -2.48 20.52
CA SER A 71 13.65 -2.33 20.80
C SER A 71 14.05 -0.90 21.18
N SER A 72 13.22 0.10 20.84
CA SER A 72 13.47 1.50 21.21
C SER A 72 13.05 1.83 22.64
N GLU A 73 12.25 0.97 23.28
CA GLU A 73 11.78 1.13 24.66
C GLU A 73 12.61 0.35 25.69
N ARG A 74 13.68 -0.34 25.24
CA ARG A 74 14.63 -1.07 26.07
C ARG A 74 15.97 -0.32 26.14
#